data_AF-A0A379JJP4-F1
#
_entry.id   AF-A0A379JJP4-F1
#
_cell.length_a   1.000
_cell.length_b   1.000
_cell.length_c   1.000
_cell.angle_alpha   90.00
_cell.angle_beta   90.00
_cell.angle_gamma   90.00
#
_symmetry.space_group_name_H-M   'P 1'
#
loop_
_entity.id
_entity.type
_entity.pdbx_description
1 polymer ?
#
loop_
_entity_poly.entity_id
_entity_poly.type
_entity_poly.pdbx_seq_one_letter_code
_entity_poly.pdbx_strand_id
1 'polypeptide(L)'
;MTVEAKWGGFANLFGGEGGFGLRAHGQGEVVLGVFGAIDVIDLAPGEPVTIDTGHVVAYDLAMRFTIRRAVSGRSFQSLTSGEGFVFDFTGPGRVLLQTRNPGAFSAWIGRVTSSS
;
A
#
# COMPACT_ATOMS: atom_id res chain seq x y z
N MET A 1 7.70 -22.67 -1.81
CA MET A 1 7.09 -21.33 -1.71
C MET A 1 5.59 -21.52 -1.77
N THR A 2 4.84 -20.97 -0.81
CA THR A 2 3.37 -21.08 -0.74
C THR A 2 2.79 -19.68 -0.70
N VAL A 3 1.78 -19.45 -1.55
CA VAL A 3 1.04 -18.17 -1.60
C VAL A 3 -0.38 -18.44 -1.15
N GLU A 4 -0.80 -17.77 -0.08
CA GLU A 4 -2.13 -17.88 0.48
C GLU A 4 -2.86 -16.55 0.36
N ALA A 5 -4.12 -16.60 -0.07
CA ALA A 5 -5.00 -15.44 0.00
C ALA A 5 -5.51 -15.31 1.44
N LYS A 6 -5.14 -14.23 2.14
CA LYS A 6 -5.72 -13.90 3.44
C LYS A 6 -6.82 -12.84 3.23
N TRP A 7 -8.08 -13.29 3.14
CA TRP A 7 -9.24 -12.41 3.00
C TRP A 7 -9.76 -11.98 4.38
N GLY A 8 -9.59 -10.69 4.73
CA GLY A 8 -10.11 -10.08 5.97
C GLY A 8 -11.34 -9.18 5.77
N GLY A 9 -11.78 -8.95 4.53
CA GLY A 9 -12.89 -8.04 4.20
C GLY A 9 -12.63 -6.55 4.52
N PHE A 10 -13.62 -5.69 4.21
CA PHE A 10 -13.56 -4.24 4.46
C PHE A 10 -13.61 -3.87 5.95
N ALA A 11 -14.11 -4.76 6.82
CA ALA A 11 -14.20 -4.50 8.26
C ALA A 11 -12.81 -4.34 8.92
N ASN A 12 -11.78 -4.99 8.35
CA ASN A 12 -10.44 -5.00 8.90
C ASN A 12 -9.57 -3.83 8.41
N LEU A 13 -9.97 -3.12 7.36
CA LEU A 13 -9.29 -1.91 6.87
C LEU A 13 -9.47 -0.69 7.80
N PHE A 14 -10.45 -0.72 8.70
CA PHE A 14 -10.87 0.43 9.52
C PHE A 14 -10.71 0.24 11.04
N GLY A 15 -10.17 -0.89 11.51
CA GLY A 15 -10.36 -1.31 12.91
C GLY A 15 -9.22 -2.06 13.60
N GLY A 16 -7.99 -1.95 13.12
CA GLY A 16 -6.79 -2.31 13.92
C GLY A 16 -6.09 -3.62 13.57
N GLU A 17 -6.68 -4.52 12.77
CA GLU A 17 -5.97 -5.69 12.23
C GLU A 17 -6.53 -6.11 10.85
N GLY A 18 -6.01 -5.54 9.77
CA GLY A 18 -6.00 -6.26 8.49
C GLY A 18 -5.79 -5.41 7.25
N GLY A 19 -4.67 -5.69 6.59
CA GLY A 19 -4.48 -5.40 5.18
C GLY A 19 -5.05 -6.54 4.33
N PHE A 20 -5.72 -6.18 3.24
CA PHE A 20 -5.91 -7.08 2.10
C PHE A 20 -4.52 -7.43 1.54
N GLY A 21 -4.23 -8.72 1.33
CA GLY A 21 -2.94 -9.11 0.77
C GLY A 21 -2.78 -10.60 0.54
N LEU A 22 -1.91 -10.93 -0.42
CA LEU A 22 -1.36 -12.26 -0.57
C LEU A 22 -0.25 -12.45 0.45
N ARG A 23 -0.27 -13.58 1.17
CA ARG A 23 0.84 -13.99 2.03
C ARG A 23 1.68 -15.02 1.30
N ALA A 24 2.91 -14.64 0.94
CA ALA A 24 3.91 -15.57 0.45
C ALA A 24 4.83 -16.01 1.61
N HIS A 25 5.06 -17.31 1.77
CA HIS A 25 5.96 -17.85 2.80
C HIS A 25 6.56 -19.22 2.40
N GLY A 26 7.62 -19.62 3.10
CA GLY A 26 8.41 -20.83 2.79
C GLY A 26 9.63 -20.52 1.91
N GLN A 27 10.30 -21.56 1.43
CA GLN A 27 11.52 -21.42 0.62
C GLN A 27 11.22 -21.49 -0.87
N GLY A 28 11.84 -20.61 -1.66
CA GLY A 28 11.68 -20.51 -3.11
C GLY A 28 11.61 -19.06 -3.57
N GLU A 29 11.42 -18.86 -4.87
CA GLU A 29 11.33 -17.53 -5.49
C GLU A 29 9.87 -17.06 -5.62
N VAL A 30 9.68 -15.73 -5.59
CA VAL A 30 8.40 -15.06 -5.88
C VAL A 30 8.66 -13.99 -6.92
N VAL A 31 7.80 -13.92 -7.92
CA VAL A 31 7.80 -12.84 -8.92
C VAL A 31 6.72 -11.84 -8.54
N LEU A 32 7.11 -10.56 -8.43
CA LEU A 32 6.21 -9.45 -8.12
C LEU A 32 6.07 -8.54 -9.35
N GLY A 33 4.84 -8.17 -9.69
CA GLY A 33 4.58 -7.12 -10.68
C GLY A 33 4.64 -5.74 -10.03
N VAL A 34 5.29 -4.79 -10.69
CA VAL A 34 5.41 -3.39 -10.22
C VAL A 34 5.01 -2.43 -11.31
N PHE A 35 4.41 -1.28 -10.95
CA PHE A 35 4.12 -0.22 -11.89
C PHE A 35 5.17 0.90 -11.81
N GLY A 36 6.08 0.93 -12.80
CA GLY A 36 7.24 1.81 -12.79
C GLY A 36 8.50 1.10 -12.29
N ALA A 37 9.32 1.78 -11.51
CA ALA A 37 10.50 1.19 -10.88
C ALA A 37 10.17 0.68 -9.48
N ILE A 38 10.97 -0.28 -9.00
CA ILE A 38 10.97 -0.73 -7.61
C ILE A 38 11.83 0.23 -6.78
N ASP A 39 11.35 0.61 -5.61
CA ASP A 39 12.13 1.27 -4.57
C ASP A 39 12.03 0.45 -3.27
N VAL A 40 13.09 0.46 -2.45
CA VAL A 40 13.22 -0.42 -1.29
C VAL A 40 13.62 0.39 -0.08
N ILE A 41 12.82 0.28 0.99
CA ILE A 41 13.08 0.92 2.28
C ILE A 41 13.33 -0.17 3.31
N ASP A 42 14.53 -0.18 3.88
CA ASP A 42 14.89 -0.99 5.05
C ASP A 42 14.80 -0.13 6.31
N LEU A 43 13.92 -0.50 7.24
CA LEU A 43 13.72 0.21 8.50
C LEU A 43 14.43 -0.49 9.65
N ALA A 44 15.17 0.27 10.45
CA ALA A 44 15.74 -0.19 11.70
C ALA A 44 14.65 -0.41 12.78
N PRO A 45 14.94 -1.13 13.88
CA PRO A 45 14.00 -1.27 14.98
C PRO A 45 13.51 0.07 15.52
N GLY A 46 12.19 0.28 15.51
CA GLY A 46 11.56 1.51 15.98
C GLY A 46 11.55 2.68 14.98
N GLU A 47 12.14 2.51 13.80
CA GLU A 47 12.15 3.55 12.76
C GLU A 47 10.76 3.63 12.07
N PRO A 48 10.12 4.81 12.04
CA PRO A 48 8.81 4.98 11.43
C PRO A 48 8.89 5.47 9.98
N VAL A 49 7.91 5.08 9.16
CA VAL A 49 7.69 5.68 7.83
C VAL A 49 6.21 5.69 7.48
N THR A 50 5.74 6.79 6.89
CA THR A 50 4.38 6.93 6.36
C THR A 50 4.40 6.86 4.84
N ILE A 51 3.62 5.97 4.25
CA ILE A 51 3.63 5.67 2.82
C ILE A 51 2.19 5.61 2.29
N ASP A 52 1.94 6.22 1.14
CA ASP A 52 0.66 6.09 0.44
C ASP A 52 0.38 4.61 0.10
N THR A 53 -0.83 4.14 0.39
CA THR A 53 -1.22 2.74 0.19
C THR A 53 -1.11 2.27 -1.26
N GLY A 54 -1.31 3.15 -2.24
CA GLY A 54 -1.21 2.84 -3.67
C GLY A 54 0.22 2.66 -4.18
N HIS A 55 1.22 2.98 -3.35
CA HIS A 55 2.64 2.83 -3.68
C HIS A 55 3.30 1.62 -3.02
N VAL A 56 2.63 0.94 -2.08
CA VAL A 56 3.18 -0.27 -1.43
C VAL A 56 2.94 -1.50 -2.30
N VAL A 57 4.02 -2.23 -2.62
CA VAL A 57 4.00 -3.49 -3.38
C VAL A 57 4.00 -4.69 -2.44
N ALA A 58 4.92 -4.71 -1.49
CA ALA A 58 5.08 -5.77 -0.50
C ALA A 58 5.79 -5.25 0.75
N TYR A 59 5.67 -5.97 1.86
CA TYR A 59 6.38 -5.67 3.09
C TYR A 59 6.58 -6.93 3.93
N ASP A 60 7.55 -6.90 4.84
CA ASP A 60 7.77 -7.99 5.77
C ASP A 60 6.58 -8.14 6.73
N LEU A 61 6.01 -9.35 6.80
CA LEU A 61 4.81 -9.64 7.59
C LEU A 61 4.98 -9.46 9.11
N ALA A 62 6.23 -9.38 9.59
CA ALA A 62 6.54 -9.15 10.99
C ALA A 62 6.53 -7.66 11.38
N MET A 63 6.50 -6.74 10.39
CA MET A 63 6.47 -5.30 10.65
C MET A 63 5.15 -4.89 11.29
N ARG A 64 5.25 -3.91 12.20
CA ARG A 64 4.07 -3.25 12.75
C ARG A 64 3.60 -2.19 11.75
N PHE A 65 2.30 -2.11 11.52
CA PHE A 65 1.73 -1.05 10.72
C PHE A 65 0.32 -0.68 11.17
N THR A 66 -0.09 0.55 10.87
CA THR A 66 -1.48 0.99 10.91
C THR A 66 -1.89 1.55 9.56
N ILE A 67 -3.17 1.44 9.22
CA ILE A 67 -3.75 2.10 8.06
C ILE A 67 -4.64 3.22 8.58
N ARG A 68 -4.45 4.43 8.07
CA ARG A 68 -5.32 5.56 8.39
C ARG A 68 -5.58 6.41 7.16
N ARG A 69 -6.60 7.26 7.26
CA ARG A 69 -6.82 8.28 6.24
C ARG A 69 -5.68 9.29 6.26
N ALA A 70 -5.23 9.69 5.06
CA ALA A 70 -4.16 10.67 4.91
C ALA A 70 -4.52 12.03 5.52
N VAL A 71 -5.82 12.38 5.51
CA VAL A 71 -6.34 13.66 6.02
C VAL A 71 -7.31 13.43 7.19
N SER A 72 -6.96 13.92 8.38
CA SER A 72 -7.86 14.03 9.52
C SER A 72 -8.51 15.43 9.51
N GLY A 73 -9.58 15.63 8.74
CA GLY A 73 -10.27 16.92 8.69
C GLY A 73 -11.52 16.90 7.81
N ARG A 74 -12.53 17.72 8.15
CA ARG A 74 -13.86 17.81 7.50
C ARG A 74 -13.85 18.45 6.11
N SER A 75 -12.71 18.56 5.43
CA SER A 75 -12.64 19.12 4.08
C SER A 75 -12.89 18.01 3.04
N PHE A 76 -14.08 18.05 2.44
CA PHE A 76 -14.55 17.20 1.33
C PHE A 76 -13.65 17.25 0.06
N GLN A 77 -12.59 18.05 0.05
CA GLN A 77 -11.73 18.28 -1.12
C GLN A 77 -10.75 17.14 -1.43
N SER A 78 -10.54 16.18 -0.52
CA SER A 78 -9.68 15.01 -0.79
C SER A 78 -10.40 13.87 -1.52
N LEU A 79 -11.72 13.98 -1.77
CA LEU A 79 -12.50 12.94 -2.43
C LEU A 79 -12.30 12.89 -3.95
N THR A 80 -11.61 13.86 -4.54
CA THR A 80 -11.43 13.97 -6.00
C THR A 80 -10.12 13.38 -6.52
N SER A 81 -9.18 12.96 -5.66
CA SER A 81 -7.89 12.37 -6.11
C SER A 81 -7.82 10.84 -6.07
N GLY A 82 -8.74 10.15 -5.38
CA GLY A 82 -8.77 8.67 -5.34
C GLY A 82 -7.73 8.00 -4.43
N GLU A 83 -6.88 8.77 -3.75
CA GLU A 83 -5.83 8.31 -2.83
C GLU A 83 -6.13 8.86 -1.44
N GLY A 84 -6.70 8.02 -0.56
CA GLY A 84 -7.23 8.48 0.73
C GLY A 84 -6.56 7.90 1.95
N PHE A 85 -5.63 6.94 1.78
CA PHE A 85 -5.09 6.14 2.87
C PHE A 85 -3.57 6.03 2.82
N VAL A 86 -2.97 6.00 4.01
CA VAL A 86 -1.54 5.77 4.22
C VAL A 86 -1.35 4.57 5.14
N PHE A 87 -0.25 3.85 4.92
CA PHE A 87 0.36 2.97 5.91
C PHE A 87 1.33 3.78 6.77
N ASP A 88 1.23 3.68 8.09
CA ASP A 88 2.33 4.04 8.98
C ASP A 88 3.03 2.74 9.41
N PHE A 89 4.21 2.48 8.86
CA PHE A 89 5.04 1.33 9.25
C PHE A 89 5.97 1.71 10.40
N THR A 90 6.36 0.71 11.19
CA THR A 90 7.44 0.82 12.16
C THR A 90 8.32 -0.41 12.08
N GLY A 91 9.63 -0.20 11.91
CA GLY A 91 10.61 -1.27 11.79
C GLY A 91 10.79 -2.10 13.07
N PRO A 92 11.55 -3.21 12.99
CA PRO A 92 12.43 -3.54 11.87
C PRO A 92 11.73 -4.26 10.71
N GLY A 93 12.23 -4.05 9.50
CA GLY A 93 11.82 -4.81 8.32
C GLY A 93 11.91 -4.00 7.02
N ARG A 94 11.51 -4.64 5.93
CA ARG A 94 11.59 -4.08 4.58
C ARG A 94 10.22 -3.76 3.99
N VAL A 95 10.14 -2.64 3.28
CA VAL A 95 8.99 -2.27 2.44
C VAL A 95 9.45 -2.09 0.99
N LEU A 96 8.71 -2.69 0.05
CA LEU A 96 8.90 -2.58 -1.39
C LEU A 96 7.85 -1.63 -1.95
N LEU A 97 8.31 -0.66 -2.73
CA LEU A 97 7.49 0.41 -3.29
C LEU A 97 7.53 0.42 -4.82
N GLN A 98 6.48 0.97 -5.42
CA GLN A 98 6.44 1.28 -6.84
C GLN A 98 6.44 2.80 -7.07
N THR A 99 7.18 3.27 -8.08
CA THR A 99 7.29 4.72 -8.33
C THR A 99 6.04 5.34 -8.97
N ARG A 100 5.12 4.53 -9.50
CA ARG A 100 3.88 5.01 -10.11
C ARG A 100 2.67 4.32 -9.49
N ASN A 101 1.59 5.08 -9.33
CA ASN A 101 0.30 4.53 -8.93
C ASN A 101 -0.55 4.23 -10.19
N PRO A 102 -0.92 2.94 -10.46
CA PRO A 102 -1.72 2.57 -11.62
C PRO A 102 -3.15 3.13 -11.57
N GLY A 103 -3.71 3.30 -10.36
CA GLY A 103 -5.01 3.93 -10.14
C GLY A 103 -4.98 5.42 -10.50
N ALA A 104 -3.98 6.15 -9.99
CA ALA A 104 -3.80 7.56 -10.33
C ALA A 104 -3.57 7.77 -11.83
N PHE A 105 -2.79 6.90 -12.46
CA PHE A 105 -2.55 6.92 -13.91
C PHE A 105 -3.83 6.67 -14.71
N SER A 106 -4.63 5.67 -14.33
CA SER A 106 -5.91 5.36 -14.98
C SER A 106 -6.90 6.53 -14.85
N ALA A 107 -6.96 7.15 -13.67
CA ALA A 107 -7.79 8.33 -13.44
C ALA A 107 -7.35 9.53 -14.30
N TRP A 108 -6.04 9.71 -14.47
CA TRP A 108 -5.51 10.74 -15.37
C TRP A 108 -5.89 10.46 -16.83
N ILE A 109 -5.70 9.24 -17.33
CA ILE A 109 -6.14 8.87 -18.70
C ILE A 109 -7.63 9.17 -18.87
N GLY A 110 -8.46 8.72 -17.93
CA GLY A 110 -9.91 8.92 -17.99
C GLY A 110 -10.27 10.40 -18.17
N ARG A 111 -9.64 11.30 -17.40
CA ARG A 111 -9.85 12.75 -17.53
C ARG A 111 -9.41 13.31 -18.89
N VAL A 112 -8.29 12.81 -19.42
CA VAL A 112 -7.76 13.26 -20.72
C VAL A 112 -8.66 12.77 -21.87
N THR A 113 -9.18 11.56 -21.79
CA THR A 113 -10.01 10.96 -22.86
C THR A 113 -11.48 11.36 -22.79
N SER A 114 -12.01 11.71 -21.60
CA SER A 114 -13.41 12.13 -21.42
C SER A 114 -13.67 13.60 -21.78
N SER A 115 -12.61 14.36 -22.08
CA SER A 115 -12.70 15.76 -22.53
C SER A 115 -12.66 15.92 -24.06
N SER A 116 -12.95 14.85 -24.82
CA SER A 116 -13.05 14.82 -26.29
C SER A 116 -14.45 14.42 -26.74
#